data_AF-A0A919UMF6-F1
#
_entry.id   AF-A0A919UMF6-F1
#
_cell.length_a   1.000
_cell.length_b   1.000
_cell.length_c   1.000
_cell.angle_alpha   90.00
_cell.angle_beta   90.00
_cell.angle_gamma   90.00
#
_symmetry.space_group_name_H-M   'P 1'
#
loop_
_entity.id
_entity.type
_entity.pdbx_description
1 polymer ?
#
loop_
_entity_poly.entity_id
_entity_poly.type
_entity_poly.pdbx_seq_one_letter_code
_entity_poly.pdbx_strand_id
1 'polypeptide(L)'
;MSEPGLETLYPFLYADTGPDCHDHLRRSTQDKIAEIITLRQELAGVYGQRLAACAYDMATAFDHGARLFTFGNGGSSTDAQDVAQTFAHPPAPARPVAAISLAQDVAVLTALSNDVGYDRVFARQLAALGRHGDVAVGLSTSGGSPNVLNAMAEARRLGMLTVGFVGYDGGKMAQDDLVDHLFVVPSTSVHRIQEAQTTLYHVLWELTQTRGDGS
;
A
#
# COMPACT_ATOMS: atom_id res chain seq x y z
N MET A 1 6.32 16.18 39.67
CA MET A 1 6.10 14.98 38.82
C MET A 1 7.01 15.11 37.63
N SER A 2 8.08 14.32 37.57
CA SER A 2 8.99 14.28 36.43
C SER A 2 8.27 13.67 35.23
N GLU A 3 8.30 14.32 34.07
CA GLU A 3 7.77 13.74 32.83
C GLU A 3 8.49 12.42 32.53
N PRO A 4 7.77 11.39 32.03
CA PRO A 4 8.41 10.14 31.64
C PRO A 4 9.41 10.42 30.49
N GLY A 5 10.68 10.11 30.73
CA GLY A 5 11.75 10.26 29.75
C GLY A 5 11.58 9.35 28.54
N LEU A 6 12.39 9.60 27.50
CA LEU A 6 12.44 8.81 26.26
C LEU A 6 12.64 7.29 26.52
N GLU A 7 13.12 6.90 27.70
CA GLU A 7 13.26 5.49 28.08
C GLU A 7 11.92 4.74 28.12
N THR A 8 10.81 5.43 28.38
CA THR A 8 9.47 4.81 28.36
C THR A 8 8.99 4.49 26.95
N LEU A 9 9.49 5.21 25.94
CA LEU A 9 9.18 4.97 24.53
C LEU A 9 10.01 3.82 23.94
N TYR A 10 11.20 3.58 24.50
CA TYR A 10 12.14 2.57 23.99
C TYR A 10 12.73 1.67 25.09
N PRO A 11 11.90 1.00 25.92
CA PRO A 11 12.37 0.23 27.07
C PRO A 11 13.34 -0.91 26.70
N PHE A 12 13.26 -1.42 25.46
CA PHE A 12 14.11 -2.48 24.93
C PHE A 12 15.55 -2.02 24.61
N LEU A 13 15.80 -0.73 24.40
CA LEU A 13 17.17 -0.21 24.19
C LEU A 13 18.01 -0.21 25.47
N TYR A 14 17.35 -0.39 26.63
CA TYR A 14 17.95 -0.29 27.95
C TYR A 14 17.87 -1.61 28.74
N ALA A 15 17.42 -2.69 28.11
CA ALA A 15 17.36 -4.03 28.72
C ALA A 15 18.66 -4.79 28.48
N ASP A 16 19.16 -5.47 29.52
CA ASP A 16 20.38 -6.28 29.46
C ASP A 16 20.12 -7.60 28.69
N THR A 17 20.98 -7.94 27.73
CA THR A 17 20.76 -9.10 26.84
C THR A 17 21.65 -10.28 27.22
N GLY A 18 21.06 -11.31 27.81
CA GLY A 18 21.74 -12.54 28.21
C GLY A 18 21.98 -13.54 27.05
N PRO A 19 22.85 -14.56 27.26
CA PRO A 19 23.27 -15.52 26.22
C PRO A 19 22.16 -16.43 25.66
N ASP A 20 21.04 -16.60 26.38
CA ASP A 20 19.81 -17.30 25.93
C ASP A 20 19.04 -16.54 24.82
N CYS A 21 19.50 -15.34 24.46
CA CYS A 21 18.92 -14.51 23.41
C CYS A 21 19.16 -15.09 22.00
N HIS A 22 20.28 -15.76 21.74
CA HIS A 22 20.67 -16.15 20.38
C HIS A 22 19.81 -17.28 19.78
N ASP A 23 19.50 -18.31 20.55
CA ASP A 23 18.68 -19.42 20.08
C ASP A 23 17.20 -19.01 19.96
N HIS A 24 16.70 -18.20 20.89
CA HIS A 24 15.37 -17.60 20.78
C HIS A 24 15.25 -16.68 19.57
N LEU A 25 16.26 -15.85 19.28
CA LEU A 25 16.29 -14.99 18.10
C LEU A 25 16.28 -15.83 16.81
N ARG A 26 17.07 -16.92 16.77
CA ARG A 26 17.08 -17.84 15.62
C ARG A 26 15.71 -18.46 15.38
N ARG A 27 15.09 -19.03 16.42
CA ARG A 27 13.74 -19.64 16.31
C ARG A 27 12.70 -18.61 15.88
N SER A 28 12.67 -17.45 16.53
CA SER A 28 11.75 -16.35 16.17
C SER A 28 11.91 -15.92 14.71
N THR A 29 13.14 -15.91 14.18
CA THR A 29 13.40 -15.61 12.78
C THR A 29 12.84 -16.70 11.85
N GLN A 30 13.09 -17.97 12.17
CA GLN A 30 12.58 -19.10 11.40
C GLN A 30 11.04 -19.13 11.37
N ASP A 31 10.40 -18.90 12.51
CA ASP A 31 8.94 -18.88 12.63
C ASP A 31 8.34 -17.75 11.79
N LYS A 32 8.91 -16.55 11.86
CA LYS A 32 8.48 -15.39 11.06
C LYS A 32 8.63 -15.64 9.55
N ILE A 33 9.72 -16.30 9.13
CA ILE A 33 9.93 -16.69 7.73
C ILE A 33 8.87 -17.70 7.29
N ALA A 34 8.61 -18.74 8.09
CA ALA A 34 7.60 -19.74 7.77
C ALA A 34 6.20 -19.14 7.69
N GLU A 35 5.88 -18.20 8.59
CA GLU A 35 4.61 -17.48 8.60
C GLU A 35 4.38 -16.70 7.31
N ILE A 36 5.35 -15.87 6.88
CA ILE A 36 5.18 -15.07 5.65
C ILE A 36 5.13 -15.94 4.39
N ILE A 37 5.88 -17.05 4.34
CA ILE A 37 5.84 -17.98 3.20
C ILE A 37 4.43 -18.58 3.08
N THR A 38 3.87 -19.06 4.19
CA THR A 38 2.53 -19.64 4.23
C THR A 38 1.48 -18.62 3.78
N LEU A 39 1.53 -17.42 4.35
CA LEU A 39 0.62 -16.33 4.00
C LEU A 39 0.67 -15.97 2.51
N ARG A 40 1.87 -15.90 1.91
CA ARG A 40 2.03 -15.63 0.48
C ARG A 40 1.43 -16.73 -0.41
N GLN A 41 1.58 -17.99 -0.01
CA GLN A 41 1.00 -19.13 -0.75
C GLN A 41 -0.53 -19.09 -0.73
N GLU A 42 -1.12 -18.79 0.43
CA GLU A 42 -2.58 -18.63 0.58
C GLU A 42 -3.09 -17.48 -0.30
N LEU A 43 -2.44 -16.32 -0.23
CA LEU A 43 -2.82 -15.14 -1.01
C LEU A 43 -2.70 -15.39 -2.52
N ALA A 44 -1.69 -16.13 -2.98
CA ALA A 44 -1.56 -16.50 -4.38
C ALA A 44 -2.74 -17.35 -4.86
N GLY A 45 -3.20 -18.31 -4.04
CA GLY A 45 -4.38 -19.13 -4.34
C GLY A 45 -5.68 -18.33 -4.37
N VAL A 46 -5.84 -17.37 -3.47
CA VAL A 46 -7.07 -16.55 -3.35
C VAL A 46 -7.14 -15.45 -4.41
N TYR A 47 -6.02 -14.76 -4.66
CA TYR A 47 -6.01 -13.53 -5.45
C TYR A 47 -5.43 -13.67 -6.86
N GLY A 48 -4.94 -14.84 -7.27
CA GLY A 48 -4.31 -15.01 -8.58
C GLY A 48 -5.16 -14.48 -9.76
N GLN A 49 -6.45 -14.83 -9.81
CA GLN A 49 -7.36 -14.34 -10.86
C GLN A 49 -7.65 -12.83 -10.73
N ARG A 50 -7.80 -12.33 -9.50
CA ARG A 50 -8.07 -10.91 -9.24
C ARG A 50 -6.86 -10.03 -9.59
N LEU A 51 -5.64 -10.50 -9.32
CA LEU A 51 -4.40 -9.84 -9.72
C LEU A 51 -4.32 -9.72 -11.24
N ALA A 52 -4.62 -10.80 -11.97
CA ALA A 52 -4.64 -10.77 -13.43
C ALA A 52 -5.71 -9.82 -14.00
N ALA A 53 -6.91 -9.80 -13.42
CA ALA A 53 -7.97 -8.87 -13.82
C ALA A 53 -7.59 -7.41 -13.52
N CYS A 54 -7.08 -7.13 -12.31
CA CYS A 54 -6.61 -5.80 -11.93
C CYS A 54 -5.48 -5.32 -12.84
N ALA A 55 -4.51 -6.19 -13.14
CA ALA A 55 -3.42 -5.88 -14.07
C ALA A 55 -3.93 -5.56 -15.48
N TYR A 56 -4.93 -6.31 -15.96
CA TYR A 56 -5.56 -6.06 -17.25
C TYR A 56 -6.20 -4.68 -17.30
N ASP A 57 -6.98 -4.32 -16.28
CA ASP A 57 -7.68 -3.03 -16.18
C ASP A 57 -6.69 -1.87 -16.06
N MET A 58 -5.64 -2.01 -15.23
CA MET A 58 -4.58 -1.03 -15.10
C MET A 58 -3.83 -0.82 -16.42
N ALA A 59 -3.43 -1.90 -17.09
CA ALA A 59 -2.74 -1.82 -18.38
C ALA A 59 -3.61 -1.10 -19.43
N THR A 60 -4.91 -1.44 -19.49
CA THR A 60 -5.85 -0.74 -20.38
C THR A 60 -5.99 0.73 -20.04
N ALA A 61 -6.05 1.10 -18.75
CA ALA A 61 -6.07 2.50 -18.35
C ALA A 61 -4.80 3.24 -18.82
N PHE A 62 -3.63 2.63 -18.61
CA PHE A 62 -2.35 3.22 -19.01
C PHE A 62 -2.18 3.35 -20.53
N ASP A 63 -2.69 2.39 -21.32
CA ASP A 63 -2.71 2.50 -22.79
C ASP A 63 -3.56 3.70 -23.27
N HIS A 64 -4.52 4.16 -22.46
CA HIS A 64 -5.31 5.38 -22.71
C HIS A 64 -4.73 6.65 -22.03
N GLY A 65 -3.49 6.58 -21.53
CA GLY A 65 -2.78 7.72 -20.95
C GLY A 65 -3.14 8.03 -19.49
N ALA A 66 -3.72 7.07 -18.77
CA ALA A 66 -3.98 7.21 -17.33
C ALA A 66 -2.69 7.46 -16.54
N ARG A 67 -2.82 8.28 -15.49
CA ARG A 67 -1.79 8.45 -14.46
C ARG A 67 -2.10 7.56 -13.27
N LEU A 68 -1.06 7.22 -12.52
CA LEU A 68 -1.17 6.44 -11.29
C LEU A 68 -0.96 7.34 -10.07
N PHE A 69 -1.89 7.29 -9.12
CA PHE A 69 -1.76 7.94 -7.82
C PHE A 69 -1.77 6.91 -6.71
N THR A 70 -0.72 6.90 -5.88
CA THR A 70 -0.61 5.97 -4.75
C THR A 70 -0.63 6.74 -3.43
N PHE A 71 -1.18 6.12 -2.37
CA PHE A 71 -1.25 6.75 -1.06
C PHE A 71 -1.39 5.73 0.07
N GLY A 72 -0.88 6.07 1.25
CA GLY A 72 -0.91 5.24 2.44
C GLY A 72 -0.24 5.96 3.62
N ASN A 73 -0.29 5.34 4.81
CA ASN A 73 0.24 5.93 6.06
C ASN A 73 1.38 5.08 6.63
N GLY A 74 2.35 5.72 7.30
CA GLY A 74 3.44 5.01 7.99
C GLY A 74 4.23 4.13 7.02
N GLY A 75 4.48 2.85 7.35
CA GLY A 75 5.16 1.95 6.40
C GLY A 75 4.43 1.81 5.06
N SER A 76 3.09 1.92 5.04
CA SER A 76 2.33 1.90 3.78
C SER A 76 2.53 3.15 2.92
N SER A 77 3.06 4.26 3.46
CA SER A 77 3.47 5.39 2.62
C SER A 77 4.77 5.09 1.87
N THR A 78 5.66 4.31 2.48
CA THR A 78 6.87 3.80 1.81
C THR A 78 6.49 2.82 0.69
N ASP A 79 5.56 1.91 0.95
CA ASP A 79 5.02 1.03 -0.10
C ASP A 79 4.33 1.81 -1.23
N ALA A 80 3.52 2.82 -0.90
CA ALA A 80 2.91 3.69 -1.90
C ALA A 80 3.96 4.38 -2.78
N GLN A 81 5.06 4.86 -2.18
CA GLN A 81 6.18 5.43 -2.91
C GLN A 81 6.90 4.40 -3.78
N ASP A 82 7.13 3.18 -3.29
CA ASP A 82 7.76 2.11 -4.06
C ASP A 82 6.93 1.74 -5.30
N VAL A 83 5.61 1.59 -5.14
CA VAL A 83 4.69 1.35 -6.26
C VAL A 83 4.79 2.48 -7.29
N ALA A 84 4.68 3.75 -6.87
CA ALA A 84 4.79 4.88 -7.79
C ALA A 84 6.15 4.91 -8.51
N GLN A 85 7.24 4.64 -7.79
CA GLN A 85 8.58 4.66 -8.34
C GLN A 85 8.80 3.53 -9.35
N THR A 86 8.31 2.32 -9.06
CA THR A 86 8.46 1.15 -9.94
C THR A 86 7.70 1.31 -11.25
N PHE A 87 6.51 1.93 -11.21
CA PHE A 87 5.76 2.29 -12.42
C PHE A 87 6.37 3.48 -13.18
N ALA A 88 6.94 4.49 -12.49
CA ALA A 88 7.54 5.65 -13.13
C ALA A 88 8.92 5.37 -13.74
N HIS A 89 9.70 4.47 -13.14
CA HIS A 89 11.07 4.15 -13.54
C HIS A 89 11.29 2.63 -13.62
N PRO A 90 10.51 1.90 -14.43
CA PRO A 90 10.65 0.46 -14.54
C PRO A 90 11.98 0.09 -15.23
N PRO A 91 12.56 -1.08 -14.91
CA PRO A 91 13.65 -1.63 -15.72
C PRO A 91 13.16 -1.92 -17.14
N ALA A 92 14.05 -1.78 -18.13
CA ALA A 92 13.75 -2.20 -19.50
C ALA A 92 13.43 -3.71 -19.55
N PRO A 93 12.49 -4.15 -20.40
CA PRO A 93 11.82 -3.41 -21.48
C PRO A 93 10.51 -2.69 -21.08
N ALA A 94 10.12 -2.73 -19.81
CA ALA A 94 8.85 -2.17 -19.35
C ALA A 94 8.73 -0.65 -19.62
N ARG A 95 7.53 -0.21 -20.03
CA ARG A 95 7.26 1.20 -20.34
C ARG A 95 6.93 2.00 -19.06
N PRO A 96 7.50 3.19 -18.87
CA PRO A 96 7.20 4.04 -17.73
C PRO A 96 5.77 4.60 -17.80
N VAL A 97 5.15 4.74 -16.63
CA VAL A 97 3.83 5.35 -16.42
C VAL A 97 3.99 6.62 -15.59
N ALA A 98 3.20 7.65 -15.89
CA ALA A 98 3.16 8.86 -15.06
C ALA A 98 2.53 8.54 -13.69
N ALA A 99 3.38 8.25 -12.70
CA ALA A 99 2.97 7.81 -11.36
C ALA A 99 3.46 8.77 -10.26
N ILE A 100 2.59 9.04 -9.28
CA ILE A 100 2.84 10.01 -8.19
C ILE A 100 2.37 9.39 -6.87
N SER A 101 3.26 9.35 -5.86
CA SER A 101 2.85 9.06 -4.49
C SER A 101 2.44 10.35 -3.80
N LEU A 102 1.18 10.40 -3.35
CA LEU A 102 0.62 11.56 -2.64
C LEU A 102 1.17 11.73 -1.23
N ALA A 103 2.02 10.79 -0.78
CA ALA A 103 2.68 10.83 0.52
C ALA A 103 4.13 11.34 0.46
N GLN A 104 4.67 11.65 -0.73
CA GLN A 104 6.07 12.05 -0.87
C GLN A 104 6.35 13.50 -0.49
N ASP A 105 5.46 14.43 -0.81
CA ASP A 105 5.70 15.86 -0.60
C ASP A 105 5.29 16.28 0.82
N VAL A 106 6.28 16.39 1.70
CA VAL A 106 6.09 16.80 3.11
C VAL A 106 5.48 18.20 3.21
N ALA A 107 5.83 19.12 2.30
CA ALA A 107 5.28 20.48 2.34
C ALA A 107 3.78 20.45 2.02
N VAL A 108 3.37 19.66 1.01
CA VAL A 108 1.95 19.46 0.68
C VAL A 108 1.21 18.76 1.83
N LEU A 109 1.76 17.68 2.36
CA LEU A 109 1.13 16.94 3.46
C LEU A 109 0.91 17.83 4.67
N THR A 110 1.93 18.58 5.10
CA THR A 110 1.86 19.41 6.31
C THR A 110 0.92 20.61 6.13
N ALA A 111 0.96 21.27 4.97
CA ALA A 111 0.03 22.36 4.64
C ALA A 111 -1.43 21.88 4.65
N LEU A 112 -1.73 20.77 3.97
CA LEU A 112 -3.09 20.23 3.93
C LEU A 112 -3.55 19.71 5.30
N SER A 113 -2.64 19.11 6.07
CA SER A 113 -2.94 18.64 7.43
C SER A 113 -3.37 19.81 8.33
N ASN A 114 -2.68 20.94 8.22
CA ASN A 114 -2.97 22.16 8.98
C ASN A 114 -4.27 22.84 8.52
N ASP A 115 -4.45 22.97 7.20
CA ASP A 115 -5.49 23.84 6.65
C ASP A 115 -6.85 23.15 6.49
N VAL A 116 -6.87 21.85 6.19
CA VAL A 116 -8.10 21.10 5.88
C VAL A 116 -8.27 19.80 6.67
N GLY A 117 -7.30 19.44 7.52
CA GLY A 117 -7.31 18.25 8.35
C GLY A 117 -6.60 17.05 7.71
N TYR A 118 -5.95 16.24 8.56
CA TYR A 118 -5.17 15.08 8.11
C TYR A 118 -6.03 14.02 7.40
N ASP A 119 -7.31 13.91 7.75
CA ASP A 119 -8.29 13.01 7.13
C ASP A 119 -8.58 13.35 5.66
N ARG A 120 -8.14 14.50 5.14
CA ARG A 120 -8.40 14.94 3.75
C ARG A 120 -7.15 15.11 2.90
N VAL A 121 -5.96 14.84 3.43
CA VAL A 121 -4.68 15.15 2.75
C VAL A 121 -4.53 14.50 1.38
N PHE A 122 -4.97 13.25 1.23
CA PHE A 122 -4.89 12.53 -0.05
C PHE A 122 -6.07 12.88 -0.97
N ALA A 123 -7.30 12.91 -0.42
CA ALA A 123 -8.49 13.29 -1.17
C ALA A 123 -8.37 14.69 -1.79
N ARG A 124 -7.83 15.67 -1.05
CA ARG A 124 -7.64 17.04 -1.54
C ARG A 124 -6.65 17.12 -2.70
N GLN A 125 -5.63 16.27 -2.71
CA GLN A 125 -4.67 16.15 -3.81
C GLN A 125 -5.32 15.47 -5.03
N LEU A 126 -6.06 14.38 -4.84
CA LEU A 126 -6.81 13.73 -5.92
C LEU A 126 -7.82 14.68 -6.57
N ALA A 127 -8.57 15.45 -5.77
CA ALA A 127 -9.50 16.46 -6.26
C ALA A 127 -8.84 17.52 -7.16
N ALA A 128 -7.55 17.82 -6.93
CA ALA A 128 -6.79 18.79 -7.71
C ALA A 128 -6.11 18.18 -8.94
N LEU A 129 -5.58 16.97 -8.79
CA LEU A 129 -4.66 16.36 -9.75
C LEU A 129 -5.33 15.28 -10.61
N GLY A 130 -6.23 14.49 -10.02
CA GLY A 130 -6.86 13.31 -10.62
C GLY A 130 -7.93 13.67 -11.65
N ARG A 131 -8.13 12.76 -12.60
CA ARG A 131 -9.10 12.87 -13.69
C ARG A 131 -9.75 11.51 -13.95
N HIS A 132 -10.88 11.55 -14.64
CA HIS A 132 -11.55 10.33 -15.11
C HIS A 132 -10.59 9.43 -15.89
N GLY A 133 -10.58 8.14 -15.56
CA GLY A 133 -9.71 7.14 -16.18
C GLY A 133 -8.32 7.01 -15.53
N ASP A 134 -7.90 7.90 -14.65
CA ASP A 134 -6.68 7.70 -13.85
C ASP A 134 -6.85 6.50 -12.89
N VAL A 135 -5.73 6.01 -12.34
CA VAL A 135 -5.71 4.89 -11.38
C VAL A 135 -5.34 5.40 -9.98
N ALA A 136 -6.08 4.97 -8.96
CA ALA A 136 -5.82 5.26 -7.55
C ALA A 136 -5.53 3.96 -6.79
N VAL A 137 -4.38 3.90 -6.12
CA VAL A 137 -3.96 2.76 -5.29
C VAL A 137 -3.83 3.20 -3.83
N GLY A 138 -4.72 2.69 -2.98
CA GLY A 138 -4.70 2.94 -1.54
C GLY A 138 -4.10 1.77 -0.76
N LEU A 139 -3.12 2.05 0.11
CA LEU A 139 -2.52 1.07 1.01
C LEU A 139 -2.82 1.42 2.47
N SER A 140 -3.41 0.47 3.20
CA SER A 140 -3.73 0.65 4.61
C SER A 140 -3.74 -0.69 5.33
N THR A 141 -2.78 -0.95 6.21
CA THR A 141 -2.73 -2.22 6.96
C THR A 141 -4.00 -2.50 7.76
N SER A 142 -4.76 -1.48 8.18
CA SER A 142 -6.03 -1.64 8.90
C SER A 142 -7.29 -1.58 8.04
N GLY A 143 -7.20 -1.03 6.82
CA GLY A 143 -8.38 -0.71 6.00
C GLY A 143 -9.34 0.32 6.62
N GLY A 144 -8.93 0.98 7.71
CA GLY A 144 -9.78 1.89 8.50
C GLY A 144 -9.32 3.34 8.56
N SER A 145 -8.19 3.67 7.92
CA SER A 145 -7.62 5.02 7.96
C SER A 145 -8.52 6.04 7.24
N PRO A 146 -9.05 7.08 7.93
CA PRO A 146 -9.98 8.03 7.32
C PRO A 146 -9.44 8.75 6.08
N ASN A 147 -8.15 9.12 6.09
CA ASN A 147 -7.51 9.78 4.96
C ASN A 147 -7.38 8.92 3.71
N VAL A 148 -7.18 7.61 3.87
CA VAL A 148 -7.15 6.66 2.76
C VAL A 148 -8.57 6.42 2.25
N LEU A 149 -9.54 6.20 3.14
CA LEU A 149 -10.95 5.98 2.76
C LEU A 149 -11.54 7.19 2.02
N ASN A 150 -11.29 8.41 2.52
CA ASN A 150 -11.73 9.64 1.86
C ASN A 150 -11.11 9.80 0.47
N ALA A 151 -9.85 9.36 0.28
CA ALA A 151 -9.19 9.39 -1.02
C ALA A 151 -9.76 8.34 -1.99
N MET A 152 -10.07 7.13 -1.51
CA MET A 152 -10.75 6.12 -2.34
C MET A 152 -12.14 6.61 -2.77
N ALA A 153 -12.89 7.25 -1.87
CA ALA A 153 -14.17 7.87 -2.19
C ALA A 153 -14.05 8.98 -3.24
N GLU A 154 -13.04 9.85 -3.12
CA GLU A 154 -12.78 10.89 -4.10
C GLU A 154 -12.34 10.33 -5.46
N ALA A 155 -11.49 9.29 -5.47
CA ALA A 155 -11.08 8.60 -6.68
C ALA A 155 -12.28 8.02 -7.43
N ARG A 156 -13.18 7.31 -6.73
CA ARG A 156 -14.43 6.79 -7.31
C ARG A 156 -15.30 7.92 -7.85
N ARG A 157 -15.44 9.03 -7.11
CA ARG A 157 -16.21 10.21 -7.56
C ARG A 157 -15.65 10.82 -8.84
N LEU A 158 -14.32 10.77 -9.04
CA LEU A 158 -13.64 11.25 -10.23
C LEU A 158 -13.70 10.27 -11.41
N GLY A 159 -14.23 9.06 -11.22
CA GLY A 159 -14.26 8.01 -12.24
C GLY A 159 -12.88 7.39 -12.50
N MET A 160 -12.08 7.27 -11.43
CA MET A 160 -10.79 6.58 -11.46
C MET A 160 -10.97 5.08 -11.21
N LEU A 161 -10.06 4.26 -11.74
CA LEU A 161 -9.93 2.85 -11.34
C LEU A 161 -9.34 2.80 -9.92
N THR A 162 -10.00 2.10 -9.00
CA THR A 162 -9.64 2.06 -7.59
C THR A 162 -9.11 0.70 -7.16
N VAL A 163 -7.92 0.68 -6.57
CA VAL A 163 -7.24 -0.53 -6.11
C VAL A 163 -6.86 -0.36 -4.63
N GLY A 164 -7.16 -1.37 -3.81
CA GLY A 164 -6.96 -1.32 -2.36
C GLY A 164 -6.13 -2.50 -1.86
N PHE A 165 -5.11 -2.21 -1.06
CA PHE A 165 -4.35 -3.20 -0.30
C PHE A 165 -4.58 -2.99 1.18
N VAL A 166 -5.19 -3.98 1.83
CA VAL A 166 -5.54 -3.91 3.26
C VAL A 166 -5.13 -5.15 4.03
N GLY A 167 -5.11 -5.06 5.36
CA GLY A 167 -4.82 -6.18 6.24
C GLY A 167 -5.97 -6.50 7.20
N TYR A 168 -5.71 -7.41 8.15
CA TYR A 168 -6.71 -7.93 9.09
C TYR A 168 -7.93 -8.51 8.36
N ASP A 169 -9.13 -8.01 8.68
CA ASP A 169 -10.40 -8.36 8.05
C ASP A 169 -10.77 -7.40 6.90
N GLY A 170 -9.86 -6.48 6.56
CA GLY A 170 -10.04 -5.45 5.54
C GLY A 170 -10.72 -4.17 6.02
N GLY A 171 -11.15 -4.11 7.28
CA GLY A 171 -11.71 -2.92 7.91
C GLY A 171 -12.90 -2.31 7.15
N LYS A 172 -13.03 -0.99 7.21
CA LYS A 172 -14.10 -0.26 6.52
C LYS A 172 -13.98 -0.35 5.00
N MET A 173 -12.75 -0.38 4.47
CA MET A 173 -12.51 -0.47 3.03
C MET A 173 -13.10 -1.73 2.39
N ALA A 174 -13.18 -2.84 3.14
CA ALA A 174 -13.81 -4.08 2.66
C ALA A 174 -15.35 -4.08 2.73
N GLN A 175 -15.94 -3.13 3.46
CA GLN A 175 -17.39 -3.01 3.65
C GLN A 175 -18.00 -2.02 2.67
N ASP A 176 -17.22 -1.03 2.23
CA ASP A 176 -17.67 0.00 1.32
C ASP A 176 -17.42 -0.39 -0.15
N ASP A 177 -18.36 -0.06 -1.04
CA ASP A 177 -18.23 -0.26 -2.50
C ASP A 177 -17.33 0.82 -3.15
N LEU A 178 -16.19 1.11 -2.52
CA LEU A 178 -15.26 2.16 -2.93
C LEU A 178 -14.10 1.65 -3.80
N VAL A 179 -13.90 0.34 -3.88
CA VAL A 179 -12.71 -0.28 -4.43
C VAL A 179 -13.08 -1.32 -5.48
N ASP A 180 -12.63 -1.13 -6.72
CA ASP A 180 -12.87 -2.06 -7.82
C ASP A 180 -12.07 -3.37 -7.62
N HIS A 181 -10.81 -3.23 -7.19
CA HIS A 181 -9.91 -4.36 -6.89
C HIS A 181 -9.36 -4.28 -5.47
N LEU A 182 -9.92 -5.09 -4.58
CA LEU A 182 -9.50 -5.16 -3.18
C LEU A 182 -8.70 -6.43 -2.87
N PHE A 183 -7.57 -6.27 -2.19
CA PHE A 183 -6.70 -7.33 -1.71
C PHE A 183 -6.57 -7.24 -0.17
N VAL A 184 -7.24 -8.16 0.53
CA VAL A 184 -7.20 -8.27 1.99
C VAL A 184 -6.17 -9.31 2.40
N VAL A 185 -5.19 -8.92 3.22
CA VAL A 185 -4.18 -9.80 3.81
C VAL A 185 -4.61 -10.24 5.22
N PRO A 186 -5.03 -11.50 5.41
CA PRO A 186 -5.61 -11.97 6.67
C PRO A 186 -4.51 -12.31 7.70
N SER A 187 -3.90 -11.28 8.28
CA SER A 187 -2.93 -11.43 9.37
C SER A 187 -3.19 -10.40 10.47
N THR A 188 -2.88 -10.76 11.71
CA THR A 188 -2.91 -9.84 12.86
C THR A 188 -1.60 -9.07 13.03
N SER A 189 -0.55 -9.45 12.30
CA SER A 189 0.77 -8.84 12.34
C SER A 189 0.91 -7.79 11.25
N VAL A 190 1.02 -6.52 11.64
CA VAL A 190 1.27 -5.39 10.70
C VAL A 190 2.47 -5.67 9.80
N HIS A 191 3.53 -6.27 10.34
CA HIS A 191 4.73 -6.60 9.57
C HIS A 191 4.48 -7.68 8.51
N ARG A 192 3.70 -8.72 8.82
CA ARG A 192 3.32 -9.73 7.82
C ARG A 192 2.36 -9.17 6.77
N ILE A 193 1.44 -8.29 7.19
CA ILE A 193 0.56 -7.57 6.26
C ILE A 193 1.40 -6.80 5.25
N GLN A 194 2.36 -5.99 5.69
CA GLN A 194 3.20 -5.19 4.80
C GLN A 194 4.05 -6.07 3.88
N GLU A 195 4.74 -7.09 4.40
CA GLU A 195 5.55 -7.99 3.57
C GLU A 195 4.75 -8.73 2.49
N ALA A 196 3.49 -9.05 2.78
CA ALA A 196 2.59 -9.68 1.82
C ALA A 196 2.02 -8.66 0.82
N GLN A 197 1.65 -7.46 1.26
CA GLN A 197 1.25 -6.36 0.39
C GLN A 197 2.36 -6.04 -0.62
N THR A 198 3.63 -6.00 -0.19
CA THR A 198 4.80 -5.88 -1.07
C THR A 198 4.81 -6.92 -2.18
N THR A 199 4.62 -8.19 -1.83
CA THR A 199 4.54 -9.25 -2.84
C THR A 199 3.38 -9.04 -3.80
N LEU A 200 2.20 -8.68 -3.29
CA LEU A 200 1.02 -8.48 -4.13
C LEU A 200 1.18 -7.31 -5.11
N TYR A 201 1.69 -6.16 -4.67
CA TYR A 201 1.84 -5.02 -5.57
C TYR A 201 3.00 -5.18 -6.57
N HIS A 202 4.07 -5.90 -6.22
CA HIS A 202 5.13 -6.23 -7.19
C HIS A 202 4.64 -7.23 -8.25
N VAL A 203 3.86 -8.25 -7.86
CA VAL A 203 3.23 -9.16 -8.83
C VAL A 203 2.23 -8.41 -9.71
N LEU A 204 1.43 -7.51 -9.13
CA LEU A 204 0.49 -6.68 -9.88
C LEU A 204 1.22 -5.81 -10.91
N TRP A 205 2.33 -5.16 -10.51
CA TRP A 205 3.18 -4.41 -11.41
C TRP A 205 3.70 -5.29 -12.56
N GLU A 206 4.30 -6.44 -12.25
CA GLU A 206 4.85 -7.35 -13.26
C GLU A 206 3.79 -7.76 -14.29
N LEU A 207 2.62 -8.23 -13.82
CA LEU A 207 1.51 -8.64 -14.67
C LEU A 207 0.97 -7.49 -15.53
N THR A 208 0.98 -6.25 -15.00
CA THR A 208 0.54 -5.06 -15.73
C THR A 208 1.49 -4.77 -16.90
N GLN A 209 2.80 -4.96 -16.70
CA GLN A 209 3.81 -4.71 -17.73
C GLN A 209 3.87 -5.80 -18.81
N THR A 210 3.69 -7.08 -18.46
CA THR A 210 3.79 -8.21 -19.42
C THR A 210 2.76 -8.14 -20.56
N ARG A 211 1.61 -7.48 -20.35
CA ARG A 211 0.64 -7.25 -21.44
C ARG A 211 1.19 -6.34 -22.54
N GLY A 212 2.15 -5.46 -22.21
CA GLY A 212 2.78 -4.54 -23.16
C GLY A 212 3.64 -5.24 -24.23
N ASP A 213 4.02 -6.49 -24.02
CA ASP A 213 4.91 -7.25 -24.91
C ASP A 213 4.15 -8.16 -25.91
N GLY A 214 2.81 -8.07 -25.93
CA GLY A 214 1.94 -8.91 -26.76
C GLY A 214 1.55 -8.35 -28.13
N SER A 215 2.26 -7.34 -28.64
CA SER A 215 2.01 -6.74 -29.96
C SER A 215 3.17 -6.94 -30.93
#